data_AF-A0A0E9XH21-F1
#
_entry.id   AF-A0A0E9XH21-F1
#
_cell.length_a   1.000
_cell.length_b   1.000
_cell.length_c   1.000
_cell.angle_alpha   90.00
_cell.angle_beta   90.00
_cell.angle_gamma   90.00
#
_symmetry.space_group_name_H-M   'P 1'
#
loop_
_entity.id
_entity.type
_entity.pdbx_description
1 polymer ?
#
loop_
_entity_poly.entity_id
_entity_poly.type
_entity_poly.pdbx_seq_one_letter_code
_entity_poly.pdbx_strand_id
1 'polypeptide(L)'
;MIKYKRLFNYDEKWSNDILLKPKLRTYIHVKQNHGPEPYIMAYLTRSQRSLVAQLRTGILLLAIEVGRFNDVIEEKRLCLLCDLCEIENESHFMLYCTYYDDLRAPIFHEMSVRNPEVFLGG
;
A
#
# COMPACT_ATOMS: atom_id res chain seq x y z
N MET A 1 -28.78 17.52 13.55
CA MET A 1 -27.65 17.44 14.51
C MET A 1 -27.29 16.00 14.94
N ILE A 2 -28.26 15.10 15.18
CA ILE A 2 -27.99 13.72 15.67
C ILE A 2 -27.30 12.79 14.65
N LYS A 3 -27.64 12.87 13.34
CA LYS A 3 -26.99 12.05 12.29
C LYS A 3 -25.49 12.33 12.14
N TYR A 4 -25.10 13.60 12.19
CA TYR A 4 -23.71 14.03 12.05
C TYR A 4 -22.83 13.57 13.22
N LYS A 5 -23.36 13.61 14.45
CA LYS A 5 -22.66 13.10 15.64
C LYS A 5 -22.42 11.59 15.58
N ARG A 6 -23.35 10.83 14.97
CA ARG A 6 -23.21 9.37 14.77
C ARG A 6 -22.19 9.01 13.69
N LEU A 7 -22.12 9.79 12.61
CA LEU A 7 -21.13 9.61 11.54
C LEU A 7 -19.72 9.98 12.02
N PHE A 8 -19.57 11.10 12.73
CA PHE A 8 -18.30 11.55 13.30
C PHE A 8 -17.68 10.49 14.23
N ASN A 9 -18.49 9.91 15.13
CA ASN A 9 -18.03 8.83 16.01
C ASN A 9 -17.62 7.55 15.26
N TYR A 10 -18.15 7.33 14.05
CA TYR A 10 -17.79 6.17 13.23
C TYR A 10 -16.47 6.38 12.51
N ASP A 11 -16.24 7.56 11.95
CA ASP A 11 -14.99 7.87 11.24
C ASP A 11 -13.78 7.88 12.19
N GLU A 12 -13.95 8.43 13.41
CA GLU A 12 -12.92 8.40 14.45
C GLU A 12 -12.62 6.97 14.91
N LYS A 13 -13.66 6.16 15.14
CA LYS A 13 -13.49 4.75 15.49
C LYS A 13 -12.76 4.00 14.38
N TRP A 14 -13.19 4.16 13.12
CA TRP A 14 -12.56 3.51 11.97
C TRP A 14 -11.08 3.90 11.84
N SER A 15 -10.76 5.19 12.02
CA SER A 15 -9.39 5.70 11.95
C SER A 15 -8.49 5.03 13.00
N ASN A 16 -8.99 4.84 14.22
CA ASN A 16 -8.27 4.11 15.25
C ASN A 16 -8.15 2.61 14.95
N ASP A 17 -9.24 1.98 14.49
CA ASP A 17 -9.29 0.54 14.22
C ASP A 17 -8.35 0.10 13.09
N ILE A 18 -8.12 0.93 12.07
CA ILE A 18 -7.23 0.59 10.95
C ILE A 18 -5.76 0.56 11.35
N LEU A 19 -5.34 1.40 12.31
CA LEU A 19 -3.97 1.46 12.80
C LEU A 19 -3.58 0.19 13.57
N LEU A 20 -4.56 -0.49 14.14
CA LEU A 20 -4.38 -1.73 14.89
C LEU A 20 -4.30 -2.98 14.00
N LYS A 21 -4.41 -2.86 12.67
CA LYS A 21 -4.42 -4.00 11.74
C LYS A 21 -3.06 -4.13 11.05
N PRO A 22 -2.20 -5.10 11.43
CA PRO A 22 -0.87 -5.25 10.84
C PRO A 22 -0.90 -5.45 9.31
N LYS A 23 -1.95 -6.07 8.77
CA LYS A 23 -2.11 -6.25 7.31
C LYS A 23 -2.33 -4.95 6.55
N LEU A 24 -2.75 -3.88 7.20
CA LEU A 24 -3.00 -2.59 6.57
C LEU A 24 -1.76 -1.67 6.60
N ARG A 25 -0.60 -2.16 7.04
CA ARG A 25 0.65 -1.39 7.21
C ARG A 25 0.97 -0.42 6.06
N THR A 26 0.74 -0.83 4.82
CA THR A 26 0.97 0.01 3.63
C THR A 26 -0.26 0.84 3.28
N TYR A 27 -1.45 0.23 3.38
CA TYR A 27 -2.71 0.87 3.00
C TYR A 27 -3.06 2.08 3.87
N ILE A 28 -2.69 2.08 5.16
CA ILE A 28 -2.92 3.22 6.06
C ILE A 28 -2.19 4.50 5.61
N HIS A 29 -1.08 4.38 4.86
CA HIS A 29 -0.36 5.54 4.34
C HIS A 29 -1.03 6.13 3.08
N VAL A 30 -1.84 5.34 2.39
CA VAL A 30 -2.58 5.77 1.19
C VAL A 30 -4.00 6.23 1.53
N LYS A 31 -4.61 5.62 2.53
CA LYS A 31 -6.01 5.79 2.90
C LYS A 31 -6.21 7.02 3.78
N GLN A 32 -6.68 8.12 3.17
CA GLN A 32 -6.85 9.40 3.87
C GLN A 32 -8.17 9.53 4.66
N ASN A 33 -9.28 9.09 4.07
CA ASN A 33 -10.62 9.29 4.63
C ASN A 33 -11.44 8.01 4.55
N HIS A 34 -12.37 7.81 5.47
CA HIS A 34 -13.33 6.71 5.40
C HIS A 34 -14.22 6.84 4.13
N GLY A 35 -14.40 5.75 3.38
CA GLY A 35 -15.18 5.73 2.13
C GLY A 35 -14.49 5.02 0.95
N PRO A 36 -15.07 5.07 -0.26
CA PRO A 36 -14.44 4.53 -1.48
C PRO A 36 -13.20 5.33 -1.88
N GLU A 37 -12.26 4.67 -2.56
CA GLU A 37 -11.05 5.30 -3.10
C GLU A 37 -11.26 5.78 -4.54
N PRO A 38 -10.64 6.91 -4.98
CA PRO A 38 -10.82 7.44 -6.33
C PRO A 38 -10.49 6.43 -7.44
N TYR A 39 -9.44 5.62 -7.26
CA TYR A 39 -9.03 4.62 -8.25
C TYR A 39 -10.03 3.47 -8.43
N ILE A 40 -11.03 3.32 -7.54
CA ILE A 40 -12.14 2.38 -7.78
C ILE A 40 -12.95 2.82 -9.01
N MET A 41 -13.00 4.13 -9.28
CA MET A 41 -13.68 4.71 -10.43
C MET A 41 -12.80 4.75 -11.68
N ALA A 42 -11.52 4.34 -11.58
CA ALA A 42 -10.63 4.28 -12.73
C ALA A 42 -11.02 3.12 -13.67
N TYR A 43 -10.75 3.31 -14.97
CA TYR A 43 -11.01 2.30 -16.00
C TYR A 43 -9.94 1.19 -15.94
N LEU A 44 -10.03 0.34 -14.92
CA LEU A 44 -9.17 -0.81 -14.72
C LEU A 44 -9.84 -2.07 -15.25
N THR A 45 -9.07 -2.97 -15.87
CA THR A 45 -9.53 -4.33 -16.20
C THR A 45 -9.84 -5.13 -14.93
N ARG A 46 -10.55 -6.26 -15.07
CA ARG A 46 -10.86 -7.15 -13.93
C ARG A 46 -9.60 -7.63 -13.20
N SER A 47 -8.55 -7.97 -13.94
CA SER A 47 -7.28 -8.43 -13.37
C SER A 47 -6.57 -7.31 -12.60
N GLN A 48 -6.51 -6.10 -13.17
CA GLN A 48 -5.94 -4.93 -12.48
C GLN A 48 -6.70 -4.59 -11.19
N ARG A 49 -8.04 -4.63 -11.20
CA ARG A 49 -8.83 -4.41 -9.98
C ARG A 49 -8.54 -5.46 -8.91
N SER A 50 -8.41 -6.73 -9.31
CA SER A 50 -8.03 -7.80 -8.39
C SER A 50 -6.65 -7.56 -7.80
N LEU A 51 -5.67 -7.19 -8.61
CA LEU A 51 -4.31 -6.92 -8.16
C LEU A 51 -4.26 -5.77 -7.15
N VAL A 52 -4.94 -4.65 -7.45
CA VAL A 52 -5.05 -3.51 -6.53
C VAL A 52 -5.74 -3.92 -5.22
N ALA A 53 -6.80 -4.73 -5.28
CA ALA A 53 -7.48 -5.22 -4.09
C ALA A 53 -6.56 -6.12 -3.23
N GLN A 54 -5.76 -6.97 -3.87
CA GLN A 54 -4.79 -7.83 -3.18
C GLN A 54 -3.69 -7.01 -2.50
N LEU A 55 -3.17 -5.99 -3.20
CA LEU A 55 -2.17 -5.07 -2.67
C LEU A 55 -2.71 -4.32 -1.44
N ARG A 56 -3.93 -3.79 -1.50
CA ARG A 56 -4.55 -3.04 -0.39
C ARG A 56 -4.81 -3.89 0.84
N THR A 57 -5.16 -5.16 0.64
CA THR A 57 -5.53 -6.06 1.73
C THR A 57 -4.34 -6.86 2.26
N GLY A 58 -3.15 -6.64 1.72
CA GLY A 58 -1.92 -7.31 2.12
C GLY A 58 -1.98 -8.82 1.92
N ILE A 59 -2.53 -9.25 0.78
CA ILE A 59 -2.65 -10.67 0.40
C ILE A 59 -1.90 -11.01 -0.90
N LEU A 60 -1.13 -10.05 -1.44
CA LEU A 60 -0.20 -10.34 -2.52
C LEU A 60 0.85 -11.34 -2.01
N LEU A 61 1.31 -12.23 -2.88
CA LEU A 61 2.27 -13.30 -2.56
C LEU A 61 3.71 -12.77 -2.39
N LEU A 62 3.87 -11.77 -1.52
CA LEU A 62 5.16 -11.24 -1.08
C LEU A 62 5.64 -12.03 0.16
N ALA A 63 6.94 -12.02 0.44
CA ALA A 63 7.51 -12.75 1.58
C ALA A 63 6.84 -12.37 2.91
N ILE A 64 6.39 -11.11 3.09
CA ILE A 64 5.66 -10.69 4.30
C ILE A 64 4.39 -11.53 4.55
N GLU A 65 3.66 -11.91 3.49
CA GLU A 65 2.41 -12.69 3.58
C GLU A 65 2.67 -14.19 3.47
N VAL A 66 3.55 -14.61 2.55
CA VAL A 66 3.93 -16.03 2.40
C VAL A 66 4.61 -16.54 3.67
N GLY A 67 5.55 -15.77 4.23
CA GLY A 67 6.21 -16.10 5.48
C GLY A 67 5.24 -16.15 6.68
N ARG A 68 4.16 -15.34 6.67
CA ARG A 68 3.12 -15.41 7.70
C ARG A 68 2.38 -16.75 7.69
N PHE A 69 2.11 -17.31 6.51
CA PHE A 69 1.48 -18.63 6.40
C PHE A 69 2.42 -19.78 6.74
N ASN A 70 3.74 -19.55 6.67
CA ASN A 70 4.78 -20.54 6.92
C ASN A 70 5.47 -20.35 8.30
N ASP A 71 4.86 -19.58 9.22
CA ASP A 71 5.40 -19.28 10.55
C ASP A 71 6.84 -18.74 10.58
N VAL A 72 7.24 -18.03 9.53
CA VAL A 72 8.52 -17.31 9.46
C VAL A 72 8.39 -16.02 10.27
N ILE A 73 9.34 -15.75 11.18
CA ILE A 73 9.38 -14.48 11.91
C ILE A 73 9.51 -13.29 10.95
N GLU A 74 8.89 -12.16 11.26
CA GLU A 74 8.73 -11.04 10.32
C GLU A 74 10.06 -10.52 9.79
N GLU A 75 11.08 -10.46 10.64
CA GLU A 75 12.43 -9.99 10.35
C GLU A 75 13.17 -10.89 9.34
N LYS A 76 12.70 -12.13 9.12
CA LYS A 76 13.26 -13.07 8.15
C LYS A 76 12.47 -13.14 6.84
N ARG A 77 11.39 -12.37 6.70
CA ARG A 77 10.55 -12.34 5.49
C ARG A 77 11.14 -11.41 4.44
N LEU A 78 12.38 -11.70 4.04
CA LEU A 78 13.19 -10.84 3.19
C LEU A 78 12.83 -10.96 1.70
N CYS A 79 13.06 -9.89 0.95
CA CYS A 79 12.99 -9.93 -0.51
C CYS A 79 14.18 -10.72 -1.05
N LEU A 80 13.90 -11.72 -1.88
CA LEU A 80 14.93 -12.57 -2.51
C LEU A 80 15.34 -12.07 -3.90
N LEU A 81 14.69 -11.01 -4.39
CA LEU A 81 14.90 -10.48 -5.73
C LEU A 81 15.90 -9.33 -5.78
N CYS A 82 16.19 -8.70 -4.64
CA CYS A 82 17.14 -7.60 -4.53
C CYS A 82 18.14 -7.82 -3.41
N ASP A 83 19.27 -7.12 -3.47
CA ASP A 83 20.38 -7.27 -2.52
C ASP A 83 20.29 -6.32 -1.31
N LEU A 84 19.13 -5.70 -1.09
CA LEU A 84 18.93 -4.76 0.02
C LEU A 84 18.79 -5.45 1.39
N CYS A 85 18.55 -6.77 1.42
CA CYS A 85 18.30 -7.53 2.65
C CYS A 85 17.15 -6.97 3.50
N GLU A 86 16.13 -6.40 2.84
CA GLU A 86 14.96 -5.78 3.46
C GLU A 86 13.75 -6.71 3.47
N ILE A 87 12.81 -6.47 4.38
CA ILE A 87 11.53 -7.20 4.44
C ILE A 87 10.73 -6.94 3.16
N GLU A 88 10.26 -8.00 2.50
CA GLU A 88 9.43 -7.88 1.29
C GLU A 88 7.97 -7.60 1.65
N ASN A 89 7.68 -6.34 1.97
CA ASN A 89 6.33 -5.83 2.12
C ASN A 89 5.88 -5.04 0.89
N GLU A 90 4.64 -4.55 0.91
CA GLU A 90 4.06 -3.84 -0.25
C GLU A 90 4.80 -2.55 -0.56
N SER A 91 5.30 -1.82 0.45
CA SER A 91 6.11 -0.61 0.26
C SER A 91 7.45 -0.94 -0.39
N HIS A 92 8.14 -1.98 0.07
CA HIS A 92 9.39 -2.44 -0.55
C HIS A 92 9.16 -2.81 -2.02
N PHE A 93 8.17 -3.66 -2.29
CA PHE A 93 7.79 -4.05 -3.65
C PHE A 93 7.48 -2.83 -4.55
N MET A 94 6.63 -1.92 -4.08
CA MET A 94 6.15 -0.78 -4.88
C MET A 94 7.18 0.34 -5.04
N LEU A 95 8.06 0.58 -4.06
CA LEU A 95 8.83 1.83 -3.98
C LEU A 95 10.34 1.66 -3.83
N TYR A 96 10.83 0.57 -3.23
CA TYR A 96 12.24 0.47 -2.81
C TYR A 96 13.04 -0.68 -3.42
N CYS A 97 12.38 -1.78 -3.80
CA CYS A 97 13.03 -2.97 -4.33
C CYS A 97 13.80 -2.66 -5.62
N THR A 98 15.13 -2.76 -5.61
CA THR A 98 15.97 -2.36 -6.76
C THR A 98 15.78 -3.25 -7.99
N TYR A 99 15.31 -4.48 -7.80
CA TYR A 99 14.96 -5.39 -8.88
C TYR A 99 13.92 -4.81 -9.85
N TYR A 100 13.03 -3.95 -9.35
CA TYR A 100 11.95 -3.35 -10.13
C TYR A 100 12.26 -1.90 -10.58
N ASP A 101 13.49 -1.42 -10.43
CA ASP A 101 13.84 -0.03 -10.75
C ASP A 101 13.58 0.31 -12.22
N ASP A 102 13.92 -0.58 -13.15
CA ASP A 102 13.68 -0.36 -14.59
C ASP A 102 12.19 -0.22 -14.92
N LEU A 103 11.32 -0.93 -14.19
CA LEU A 103 9.86 -0.81 -14.35
C LEU A 103 9.30 0.46 -13.71
N ARG A 104 9.91 0.94 -12.62
CA ARG A 104 9.45 2.12 -11.88
C ARG A 104 9.99 3.44 -12.45
N ALA A 105 11.20 3.44 -12.98
CA ALA A 105 11.87 4.62 -13.52
C ALA A 105 10.97 5.46 -14.46
N PRO A 106 10.30 4.88 -15.48
CA PRO A 106 9.43 5.69 -16.34
C PRO A 106 8.21 6.25 -15.61
N ILE A 107 7.66 5.50 -14.64
CA ILE A 107 6.49 5.93 -13.85
C ILE A 107 6.88 7.09 -12.94
N PHE A 108 7.98 6.98 -12.21
CA PHE A 108 8.47 8.04 -11.33
C PHE A 108 8.89 9.28 -12.11
N HIS A 109 9.51 9.09 -13.29
CA HIS A 109 9.78 10.20 -14.20
C HIS A 109 8.48 10.93 -14.58
N GLU A 110 7.47 10.21 -15.05
CA GLU A 110 6.17 10.81 -15.41
C GLU A 110 5.51 11.52 -14.21
N MET A 111 5.54 10.90 -13.03
CA MET A 111 4.99 11.49 -11.80
C MET A 111 5.71 12.79 -11.43
N SER A 112 7.04 12.82 -11.57
CA SER A 112 7.86 14.01 -11.28
C SER A 112 7.58 15.17 -12.23
N VAL A 113 7.33 14.87 -13.51
CA VAL A 113 6.95 15.88 -14.51
C VAL A 113 5.55 16.43 -14.23
N ARG A 114 4.61 15.58 -13.80
CA ARG A 114 3.22 15.98 -13.52
C ARG A 114 3.02 16.70 -12.20
N ASN A 115 3.85 16.42 -11.19
CA ASN A 115 3.70 16.95 -9.82
C ASN A 115 5.06 17.46 -9.31
N PRO A 116 5.68 18.44 -9.97
CA PRO A 116 7.04 18.89 -9.65
C PRO A 116 7.19 19.34 -8.19
N GLU A 117 6.15 19.89 -7.58
CA GLU A 117 6.13 20.32 -6.18
C GLU A 117 6.32 19.18 -5.17
N VAL A 118 5.94 17.95 -5.53
CA VAL A 118 6.09 16.76 -4.67
C VAL A 118 7.54 16.25 -4.68
N PHE A 119 8.28 16.48 -5.77
CA PHE A 119 9.62 15.94 -5.96
C PHE A 119 10.74 16.99 -5.82
N LEU A 120 10.39 18.28 -5.79
CA LEU A 120 11.33 19.40 -5.61
C LEU A 120 11.35 19.96 -4.17
N GLY A 121 10.52 19.43 -3.27
CA GLY A 121 10.49 19.80 -1.86
C GLY A 121 11.37 18.89 -1.01
N GLY A 122 12.66 19.22 -0.93
CA GLY A 122 13.59 18.78 0.12
C GLY A 122 13.89 19.91 1.09
#